data_AF-A0A3P6DKY7-F1
#
_entry.id   AF-A0A3P6DKY7-F1
#
_cell.length_a   1.000
_cell.length_b   1.000
_cell.length_c   1.000
_cell.angle_alpha   90.00
_cell.angle_beta   90.00
_cell.angle_gamma   90.00
#
_symmetry.space_group_name_H-M   'P 1'
#
loop_
_entity.id
_entity.type
_entity.pdbx_description
1 polymer ?
#
loop_
_entity_poly.entity_id
_entity_poly.type
_entity_poly.pdbx_seq_one_letter_code
_entity_poly.pdbx_strand_id
1 'polypeptide(L)'
;MDEEREKKRRKIKRETNDDDHHRSQLDHIPVDLTLEILSRLPVKSIVRFGCVSKLWSSFITLPFFINLFASRSSLRQPSLLLTVALEKKKAINFSFPQNKNPDGSYSPLVFSCRFTNTNDWDYRRCSDSVHGLILCHGFKIWNPSLRRFFVLPPPPNEHISSWCSSYLGYDMLEGKHKVLSIHRYSLQTQVLTFGAQESWRTITKPPMHPYDSRG
;
A
#
# COMPACT_ATOMS: atom_id res chain seq x y z
N MET A 1 50.52 -14.74 -46.42
CA MET A 1 50.40 -13.62 -45.47
C MET A 1 48.94 -13.43 -45.00
N ASP A 2 47.95 -13.72 -45.85
CA ASP A 2 46.53 -13.50 -45.52
C ASP A 2 45.87 -14.58 -44.63
N GLU A 3 46.26 -15.85 -44.75
CA GLU A 3 45.71 -16.94 -43.92
C GLU A 3 46.02 -16.80 -42.42
N GLU A 4 47.19 -16.26 -42.09
CA GLU A 4 47.61 -16.07 -40.69
C GLU A 4 46.84 -14.93 -40.02
N ARG A 5 46.45 -13.92 -40.82
CA ARG A 5 45.64 -12.78 -40.40
C ARG A 5 44.17 -13.19 -40.16
N GLU A 6 43.66 -14.08 -40.99
CA GLU A 6 42.33 -14.70 -40.86
C GLU A 6 42.23 -15.57 -39.59
N LYS A 7 43.26 -16.39 -39.32
CA LYS A 7 43.33 -17.21 -38.08
C LYS A 7 43.42 -16.37 -36.82
N LYS A 8 44.21 -15.27 -36.83
CA LYS A 8 44.26 -14.32 -35.70
C LYS A 8 42.91 -13.64 -35.45
N ARG A 9 42.19 -13.23 -36.50
CA ARG A 9 40.84 -12.66 -36.37
C ARG A 9 39.83 -13.63 -35.78
N ARG A 10 39.86 -14.91 -36.19
CA ARG A 10 38.97 -15.95 -35.64
C ARG A 10 39.26 -16.29 -34.19
N LYS A 11 40.53 -16.22 -33.76
CA LYS A 11 40.93 -16.43 -32.36
C LYS A 11 40.46 -15.29 -31.45
N ILE A 12 40.70 -14.04 -31.86
CA ILE A 12 40.23 -12.84 -31.14
C ILE A 12 38.70 -12.85 -31.03
N LYS A 13 37.98 -13.20 -32.10
CA LYS A 13 36.52 -13.25 -32.11
C LYS A 13 35.94 -14.36 -31.23
N ARG A 14 36.68 -15.44 -30.97
CA ARG A 14 36.30 -16.50 -30.02
C ARG A 14 36.57 -16.07 -28.57
N GLU A 15 37.72 -15.45 -28.31
CA GLU A 15 38.06 -14.91 -26.99
C GLU A 15 37.12 -13.77 -26.56
N THR A 16 36.63 -12.94 -27.49
CA THR A 16 35.67 -11.86 -27.17
C THR A 16 34.26 -12.38 -26.87
N ASN A 17 33.89 -13.56 -27.36
CA ASN A 17 32.54 -14.13 -27.18
C ASN A 17 32.40 -14.95 -25.89
N ASP A 18 33.47 -15.57 -25.38
CA ASP A 18 33.44 -16.33 -24.12
C ASP A 18 33.48 -15.42 -22.88
N ASP A 19 34.19 -14.28 -22.96
CA ASP A 19 34.25 -13.31 -21.84
C ASP A 19 32.92 -12.57 -21.61
N ASP A 20 32.11 -12.35 -22.65
CA ASP A 20 30.86 -11.59 -22.56
C ASP A 20 29.71 -12.40 -21.93
N HIS A 21 29.76 -13.74 -22.09
CA HIS A 21 28.79 -14.64 -21.46
C HIS A 21 29.06 -14.87 -19.95
N HIS A 22 30.32 -14.78 -19.50
CA HIS A 22 30.62 -14.86 -18.07
C HIS A 22 30.46 -13.53 -17.34
N ARG A 23 30.69 -12.40 -18.01
CA ARG A 23 30.54 -11.06 -17.39
C ARG A 23 29.08 -10.68 -17.14
N SER A 24 28.15 -11.17 -17.94
CA SER A 24 26.72 -10.87 -17.83
C SER A 24 25.99 -11.59 -16.68
N GLN A 25 26.57 -12.63 -16.07
CA GLN A 25 25.96 -13.32 -14.92
C GLN A 25 26.40 -12.79 -13.54
N LEU A 26 27.55 -12.10 -13.45
CA LEU A 26 28.09 -11.62 -12.17
C LEU A 26 27.63 -10.21 -11.77
N ASP A 27 26.99 -9.47 -12.69
CA ASP A 27 26.65 -8.05 -12.49
C ASP A 27 25.21 -7.82 -11.97
N HIS A 28 24.48 -8.88 -11.64
CA HIS A 28 23.09 -8.78 -11.17
C HIS A 28 22.94 -9.21 -9.71
N ILE A 29 22.51 -8.27 -8.87
CA ILE A 29 22.14 -8.56 -7.49
C ILE A 29 20.99 -9.60 -7.52
N PRO A 30 21.11 -10.73 -6.80
CA PRO A 30 20.04 -11.71 -6.69
C PRO A 30 18.69 -11.10 -6.30
N VAL A 31 17.61 -11.67 -6.82
CA VAL A 31 16.24 -11.17 -6.59
C VAL A 31 15.92 -11.09 -5.10
N ASP A 32 16.27 -12.12 -4.33
CA ASP A 32 16.01 -12.17 -2.90
C ASP A 32 16.73 -11.05 -2.14
N LEU A 33 17.99 -10.78 -2.50
CA LEU A 33 18.76 -9.67 -1.93
C LEU A 33 18.16 -8.31 -2.32
N THR A 34 17.66 -8.18 -3.56
CA THR A 34 16.98 -6.97 -4.01
C THR A 34 15.72 -6.71 -3.19
N LEU A 35 14.89 -7.74 -2.99
CA LEU A 35 13.68 -7.66 -2.16
C LEU A 35 14.02 -7.34 -0.70
N GLU A 36 15.07 -7.97 -0.15
CA GLU A 36 15.55 -7.73 1.21
C GLU A 36 16.04 -6.28 1.38
N ILE A 37 16.82 -5.75 0.44
CA ILE A 37 17.27 -4.34 0.42
C ILE A 37 16.07 -3.41 0.36
N LEU A 38 15.17 -3.63 -0.62
CA LEU A 38 13.97 -2.83 -0.80
C LEU A 38 13.09 -2.82 0.45
N SER A 39 12.96 -3.96 1.14
CA SER A 39 12.12 -4.10 2.34
C SER A 39 12.60 -3.26 3.53
N ARG A 40 13.91 -2.92 3.55
CA ARG A 40 14.54 -2.14 4.62
C ARG A 40 14.40 -0.64 4.43
N LEU A 41 14.12 -0.18 3.21
CA LEU A 41 14.01 1.24 2.89
C LEU A 41 12.74 1.89 3.43
N PRO A 42 12.73 3.24 3.63
CA PRO A 42 11.51 3.98 3.90
C PRO A 42 10.52 3.89 2.74
N VAL A 43 9.21 3.91 3.02
CA VAL A 43 8.13 3.85 2.01
C VAL A 43 8.34 4.85 0.88
N LYS A 44 8.72 6.10 1.21
CA LYS A 44 8.95 7.16 0.22
C LYS A 44 10.02 6.77 -0.81
N SER A 45 11.09 6.09 -0.38
CA SER A 45 12.16 5.65 -1.26
C SER A 45 11.70 4.50 -2.15
N ILE A 46 10.95 3.54 -1.60
CA ILE A 46 10.40 2.40 -2.35
C ILE A 46 9.50 2.87 -3.48
N VAL A 47 8.57 3.80 -3.19
CA VAL A 47 7.66 4.35 -4.21
C VAL A 47 8.44 5.06 -5.33
N ARG A 48 9.52 5.77 -5.02
CA ARG A 48 10.39 6.41 -6.03
C ARG A 48 11.17 5.39 -6.83
N PHE A 49 11.66 4.32 -6.20
CA PHE A 49 12.43 3.27 -6.85
C PHE A 49 11.60 2.40 -7.81
N GLY A 50 10.27 2.39 -7.66
CA GLY A 50 9.38 1.85 -8.69
C GLY A 50 9.57 2.50 -10.07
N CYS A 51 10.09 3.74 -10.14
CA CYS A 51 10.36 4.42 -11.41
C CYS A 51 11.70 4.04 -12.04
N VAL A 52 12.58 3.32 -11.33
CA VAL A 52 13.95 3.03 -11.80
C VAL A 52 13.95 1.91 -12.84
N SER A 53 13.09 0.89 -12.68
CA SER A 53 12.94 -0.17 -13.68
C SER A 53 11.58 -0.88 -13.56
N LYS A 54 11.16 -1.53 -14.66
CA LYS A 54 9.96 -2.38 -14.67
C LYS A 54 10.07 -3.53 -13.66
N LEU A 55 11.27 -4.10 -13.49
CA LEU A 55 11.51 -5.18 -12.55
C LEU A 55 11.28 -4.72 -11.10
N TRP A 56 11.84 -3.58 -10.71
CA TRP A 56 11.67 -3.02 -9.36
C TRP A 56 10.22 -2.62 -9.11
N SER A 57 9.54 -2.04 -10.12
CA SER A 57 8.10 -1.77 -10.06
C SER A 57 7.28 -3.05 -9.83
N SER A 58 7.63 -4.16 -10.50
CA SER A 58 6.96 -5.44 -10.28
C SER A 58 7.17 -5.96 -8.86
N PHE A 59 8.40 -5.89 -8.32
CA PHE A 59 8.71 -6.35 -6.97
C PHE A 59 7.91 -5.64 -5.89
N ILE A 60 7.79 -4.31 -5.97
CA ILE A 60 7.07 -3.54 -4.95
C ILE A 60 5.55 -3.78 -4.95
N THR A 61 5.02 -4.44 -5.99
CA THR A 61 3.61 -4.82 -6.11
C THR A 61 3.34 -6.29 -5.78
N LEU A 62 4.38 -7.11 -5.58
CA LEU A 62 4.22 -8.51 -5.23
C LEU A 62 3.59 -8.65 -3.83
N PRO A 63 2.58 -9.52 -3.64
CA PRO A 63 1.97 -9.77 -2.33
C PRO A 63 3.01 -10.18 -1.27
N PHE A 64 3.98 -11.00 -1.66
CA PHE A 64 5.10 -11.39 -0.79
C PHE A 64 5.88 -10.18 -0.27
N PHE A 65 6.26 -9.25 -1.16
CA PHE A 65 6.98 -8.05 -0.79
C PHE A 65 6.14 -7.13 0.09
N ILE A 66 4.86 -6.95 -0.24
CA ILE A 66 3.94 -6.13 0.57
C ILE A 66 3.86 -6.67 1.99
N ASN A 67 3.70 -7.98 2.16
CA ASN A 67 3.66 -8.63 3.47
C ASN A 67 4.98 -8.51 4.24
N LEU A 68 6.11 -8.77 3.57
CA LEU A 68 7.45 -8.60 4.15
C LEU A 68 7.72 -7.15 4.57
N PHE A 69 7.30 -6.20 3.75
CA PHE A 69 7.44 -4.78 4.04
C PHE A 69 6.54 -4.35 5.21
N ALA A 70 5.31 -4.86 5.28
CA ALA A 70 4.37 -4.60 6.36
C ALA A 70 4.87 -5.16 7.70
N SER A 71 5.34 -6.41 7.74
CA SER A 71 5.88 -7.04 8.95
C SER A 71 7.13 -6.33 9.47
N ARG A 72 8.01 -5.86 8.58
CA ARG A 72 9.14 -5.02 8.97
C ARG A 72 8.69 -3.65 9.44
N SER A 73 7.68 -3.06 8.82
CA SER A 73 7.16 -1.75 9.20
C SER A 73 6.49 -1.76 10.55
N SER A 74 5.82 -2.85 10.96
CA SER A 74 5.28 -2.98 12.31
C SER A 74 6.36 -3.08 13.39
N LEU A 75 7.59 -3.50 13.02
CA LEU A 75 8.75 -3.47 13.92
C LEU A 75 9.43 -2.09 13.97
N ARG A 76 9.10 -1.18 13.03
CA ARG A 76 9.59 0.20 13.06
C ARG A 76 8.75 1.02 14.04
N GLN A 77 9.27 2.18 14.42
CA GLN A 77 8.54 3.09 15.28
C GLN A 77 7.24 3.56 14.61
N PRO A 78 6.11 3.55 15.33
CA PRO A 78 4.84 4.04 14.80
C PRO A 78 4.95 5.53 14.45
N SER A 79 4.15 5.95 13.47
CA SER A 79 4.01 7.37 13.12
C SER A 79 2.61 7.84 13.42
N LEU A 80 2.47 9.00 14.05
CA LEU A 80 1.20 9.70 14.19
C LEU A 80 0.82 10.35 12.85
N LEU A 81 -0.38 10.08 12.38
CA LEU A 81 -0.98 10.76 11.24
C LEU A 81 -2.01 11.78 11.77
N LEU A 82 -1.76 13.06 11.52
CA LEU A 82 -2.65 14.15 11.88
C LEU A 82 -3.30 14.72 10.62
N THR A 83 -4.63 14.66 10.55
CA THR A 83 -5.42 15.28 9.49
C THR A 83 -6.00 16.59 9.98
N VAL A 84 -5.53 17.70 9.41
CA VAL A 84 -6.09 19.02 9.67
C VAL A 84 -7.10 19.38 8.60
N ALA A 85 -8.34 19.48 9.05
CA ALA A 85 -9.48 20.06 8.39
C ALA A 85 -9.21 21.51 7.94
N LEU A 86 -9.40 21.80 6.65
CA LEU A 86 -9.43 23.18 6.14
C LEU A 86 -10.83 23.50 5.58
N GLU A 87 -11.04 24.77 5.25
CA GLU A 87 -12.22 25.24 4.54
C GLU A 87 -12.38 24.58 3.16
N LYS A 88 -13.62 24.51 2.66
CA LYS A 88 -13.97 24.01 1.30
C LYS A 88 -13.52 22.56 1.03
N LYS A 89 -13.77 21.63 1.98
CA LYS A 89 -13.43 20.20 1.86
C LYS A 89 -11.94 19.90 1.61
N LYS A 90 -11.05 20.81 2.02
CA LYS A 90 -9.60 20.61 1.94
C LYS A 90 -9.09 19.98 3.23
N ALA A 91 -8.03 19.19 3.13
CA ALA A 91 -7.34 18.66 4.29
C ALA A 91 -5.82 18.63 4.06
N ILE A 92 -5.07 18.88 5.12
CA ILE A 92 -3.62 18.68 5.13
C ILE A 92 -3.34 17.53 6.08
N ASN A 93 -2.55 16.57 5.62
CA ASN A 93 -2.11 15.43 6.41
C ASN A 93 -0.64 15.62 6.80
N PHE A 94 -0.38 15.47 8.08
CA PHE A 94 0.96 15.50 8.65
C PHE A 94 1.29 14.11 9.19
N SER A 95 2.51 13.64 8.96
CA SER A 95 3.01 12.42 9.59
C SER A 95 4.21 12.74 10.46
N PHE A 96 4.13 12.33 11.72
CA PHE A 96 5.15 12.52 12.73
C PHE A 96 5.65 11.16 13.17
N PRO A 97 6.95 10.85 13.09
CA PRO A 97 7.46 9.67 13.78
C PRO A 97 7.19 9.84 15.28
N GLN A 98 6.67 8.80 15.93
CA GLN A 98 6.53 8.78 17.39
C GLN A 98 7.91 8.45 17.98
N ASN A 99 8.86 9.37 17.81
CA ASN A 99 10.22 9.20 18.26
C ASN A 99 10.20 9.26 19.79
N LYS A 100 10.42 8.13 20.47
CA LYS A 100 10.78 8.13 21.88
C LYS A 100 12.27 8.41 21.99
N ASN A 101 12.67 9.65 21.73
CA ASN A 101 14.04 10.03 22.06
C ASN A 101 14.16 10.11 23.59
N PRO A 102 15.15 9.44 24.21
CA PRO A 102 15.33 9.47 25.66
C PRO A 102 15.68 10.87 26.20
N ASP A 103 16.12 11.78 25.34
CA ASP A 103 16.45 13.18 25.64
C ASP A 103 15.29 14.16 25.42
N GLY A 104 14.11 13.69 25.01
CA GLY A 104 12.93 14.52 24.75
C GLY A 104 13.02 15.38 23.48
N SER A 105 14.05 15.22 22.65
CA SER A 105 14.16 15.94 21.39
C SER A 105 13.14 15.40 20.36
N TYR A 106 12.30 16.27 19.82
CA TYR A 106 11.38 15.89 18.74
C TYR A 106 12.11 15.92 17.41
N SER A 107 12.06 14.82 16.66
CA SER A 107 12.49 14.84 15.26
C SER A 107 11.56 15.80 14.49
N PRO A 108 12.11 16.71 13.67
CA PRO A 108 11.30 17.70 12.95
C PRO A 108 10.27 17.01 12.04
N LEU A 109 9.13 17.68 11.85
CA LEU A 109 8.05 17.33 10.90
C LEU A 109 8.59 16.62 9.65
N VAL A 110 8.44 15.29 9.59
CA VAL A 110 9.03 14.51 8.50
C VAL A 110 8.18 14.59 7.23
N PHE A 111 6.93 15.05 7.34
CA PHE A 111 6.03 14.99 6.20
C PHE A 111 4.78 15.86 6.31
N SER A 112 4.55 16.69 5.28
CA SER A 112 3.25 17.29 4.97
C SER A 112 2.78 16.82 3.59
N CYS A 113 1.54 16.37 3.49
CA CYS A 113 0.86 16.09 2.23
C CYS A 113 -0.43 16.90 2.18
N ARG A 114 -0.50 17.81 1.23
CA ARG A 114 -1.70 18.60 0.98
C ARG A 114 -2.60 17.82 0.01
N PHE A 115 -3.81 17.50 0.45
CA PHE A 115 -4.85 16.98 -0.43
C PHE A 115 -5.76 18.14 -0.82
N THR A 116 -5.64 18.59 -2.06
CA THR A 116 -6.57 19.55 -2.65
C THR A 116 -7.61 18.79 -3.44
N ASN A 117 -8.83 18.77 -2.91
CA ASN A 117 -10.05 18.62 -3.67
C ASN A 117 -10.18 17.32 -4.50
N THR A 118 -10.86 16.33 -3.94
CA THR A 118 -11.83 15.59 -4.74
C THR A 118 -13.19 16.12 -4.27
N ASN A 119 -14.09 16.49 -5.17
CA ASN A 119 -15.37 17.14 -4.85
C ASN A 119 -16.30 16.32 -3.90
N ASP A 120 -15.83 15.17 -3.44
CA ASP A 120 -16.56 14.07 -2.84
C ASP A 120 -15.79 13.42 -1.65
N TRP A 121 -14.88 14.17 -1.03
CA TRP A 121 -14.11 13.76 0.15
C TRP A 121 -14.61 14.51 1.40
N ASP A 122 -15.12 13.76 2.38
CA ASP A 122 -15.36 14.26 3.73
C ASP A 122 -14.42 13.53 4.71
N TYR A 123 -13.28 14.17 5.03
CA TYR A 123 -12.33 13.64 6.02
C TYR A 123 -12.97 13.44 7.41
N ARG A 124 -14.11 14.09 7.69
CA ARG A 124 -14.80 14.01 8.99
C ARG A 124 -15.44 12.64 9.23
N ARG A 125 -15.51 11.78 8.22
CA ARG A 125 -16.14 10.45 8.27
C ARG A 125 -15.19 9.36 7.77
N CYS A 126 -14.00 9.29 8.37
CA CYS A 126 -13.08 8.18 8.16
C CYS A 126 -13.20 7.17 9.32
N SER A 127 -12.97 5.90 9.03
CA SER A 127 -12.78 4.86 10.05
C SER A 127 -11.41 4.99 10.72
N ASP A 128 -11.21 4.23 11.79
CA ASP A 128 -9.87 3.94 12.27
C ASP A 128 -9.02 3.25 11.20
N SER A 129 -7.70 3.35 11.37
CA SER A 129 -6.72 2.68 10.51
C SER A 129 -6.69 1.19 10.80
N VAL A 130 -6.78 0.38 9.73
CA VAL A 130 -6.63 -1.08 9.77
C VAL A 130 -5.46 -1.46 8.87
N HIS A 131 -4.38 -1.97 9.46
CA HIS A 131 -3.11 -2.26 8.76
C HIS A 131 -2.61 -1.12 7.85
N GLY A 132 -2.78 0.13 8.30
CA GLY A 132 -2.34 1.32 7.57
C GLY A 132 -3.28 1.78 6.46
N LEU A 133 -4.44 1.14 6.30
CA LEU A 133 -5.51 1.55 5.41
C LEU A 133 -6.64 2.21 6.21
N ILE A 134 -7.23 3.24 5.64
CA ILE A 134 -8.32 4.01 6.28
C ILE A 134 -9.52 3.98 5.34
N LEU A 135 -10.68 3.54 5.80
CA LEU A 135 -11.91 3.64 5.03
C LEU A 135 -12.50 5.03 5.20
N CYS A 136 -12.85 5.64 4.08
CA CYS A 136 -13.38 6.99 4.01
C CYS A 136 -14.79 6.95 3.41
N HIS A 137 -15.56 8.00 3.68
CA HIS A 137 -16.91 8.16 3.13
C HIS A 137 -16.96 7.96 1.61
N GLY A 138 -18.04 7.33 1.13
CA GLY A 138 -18.22 7.01 -0.29
C GLY A 138 -17.43 5.79 -0.75
N PHE A 139 -17.18 4.83 0.14
CA PHE A 139 -16.49 3.56 -0.16
C PHE A 139 -15.10 3.74 -0.77
N LYS A 140 -14.31 4.67 -0.20
CA LYS A 140 -12.93 4.93 -0.65
C LYS A 140 -11.97 4.43 0.41
N ILE A 141 -11.01 3.60 0.04
CA ILE A 141 -9.91 3.19 0.92
C ILE A 141 -8.72 4.11 0.65
N TRP A 142 -8.26 4.81 1.68
CA TRP A 142 -7.05 5.62 1.65
C TRP A 142 -5.85 4.83 2.18
N ASN A 143 -4.76 4.84 1.43
CA ASN A 143 -3.44 4.42 1.88
C ASN A 143 -2.55 5.67 2.03
N PRO A 144 -2.36 6.20 3.25
CA PRO A 144 -1.53 7.39 3.50
C PRO A 144 -0.07 7.19 3.10
N SER A 145 0.47 5.98 3.30
CA SER A 145 1.87 5.64 3.02
C SER A 145 2.16 5.67 1.52
N LEU A 146 1.26 5.12 0.70
CA LEU A 146 1.34 5.16 -0.77
C LEU A 146 0.78 6.46 -1.37
N ARG A 147 0.07 7.27 -0.57
CA ARG A 147 -0.68 8.46 -1.01
C ARG A 147 -1.70 8.15 -2.11
N ARG A 148 -2.30 6.96 -2.03
CA ARG A 148 -3.26 6.47 -3.03
C ARG A 148 -4.62 6.28 -2.39
N PHE A 149 -5.64 6.47 -3.20
CA PHE A 149 -7.00 6.10 -2.89
C PHE A 149 -7.42 4.96 -3.81
N PHE A 150 -8.22 4.06 -3.27
CA PHE A 150 -8.89 3.00 -3.99
C PHE A 150 -10.38 3.24 -3.84
N VAL A 151 -11.08 3.44 -4.96
CA VAL A 151 -12.53 3.60 -4.96
C VAL A 151 -13.13 2.22 -5.12
N LEU A 152 -13.91 1.79 -4.15
CA LEU A 152 -14.65 0.53 -4.23
C LEU A 152 -15.92 0.75 -5.04
N PRO A 153 -16.45 -0.29 -5.70
CA PRO A 153 -17.76 -0.20 -6.32
C PRO A 153 -18.82 0.10 -5.25
N PRO A 154 -19.88 0.85 -5.59
CA PRO A 154 -21.01 1.01 -4.67
C PRO A 154 -21.73 -0.34 -4.50
N PRO A 155 -22.39 -0.56 -3.35
CA PRO A 155 -23.19 -1.76 -3.14
C PRO A 155 -24.37 -1.83 -4.13
N PRO A 156 -24.79 -3.04 -4.56
CA PRO A 156 -25.86 -3.20 -5.56
C PRO A 156 -27.20 -2.60 -5.12
N ASN A 157 -27.94 -2.05 -6.09
CA ASN A 157 -29.36 -1.64 -5.98
C ASN A 157 -29.71 -0.46 -5.05
N GLU A 158 -28.77 0.36 -4.59
CA GLU A 158 -29.12 1.44 -3.65
C GLU A 158 -28.32 2.74 -3.83
N HIS A 159 -28.96 3.87 -3.47
CA HIS A 159 -28.29 5.15 -3.36
C HIS A 159 -27.27 5.12 -2.22
N ILE A 160 -26.02 5.56 -2.47
CA ILE A 160 -24.93 5.62 -1.47
C ILE A 160 -25.36 6.30 -0.15
N SER A 161 -26.32 7.22 -0.20
CA SER A 161 -26.89 7.94 0.95
C SER A 161 -27.72 7.09 1.91
N SER A 162 -28.12 5.87 1.54
CA SER A 162 -28.94 4.96 2.36
C SER A 162 -28.12 4.16 3.38
N TRP A 163 -26.80 4.07 3.21
CA TRP A 163 -25.92 3.30 4.08
C TRP A 163 -25.54 4.08 5.35
N CYS A 164 -25.77 3.48 6.52
CA CYS A 164 -25.47 4.13 7.80
C CYS A 164 -24.00 4.09 8.16
N SER A 165 -23.43 2.89 8.06
CA SER A 165 -22.17 2.57 8.69
C SER A 165 -21.40 1.61 7.80
N SER A 166 -20.16 1.98 7.51
CA SER A 166 -19.22 1.11 6.84
C SER A 166 -17.97 0.97 7.69
N TYR A 167 -17.44 -0.24 7.75
CA TYR A 167 -16.33 -0.61 8.60
C TYR A 167 -15.28 -1.33 7.77
N LEU A 168 -14.02 -0.97 7.97
CA LEU A 168 -12.89 -1.71 7.44
C LEU A 168 -12.48 -2.76 8.47
N GLY A 169 -12.20 -3.97 8.00
CA GLY A 169 -11.65 -5.05 8.81
C GLY A 169 -10.56 -5.80 8.05
N TYR A 170 -9.77 -6.56 8.79
CA TYR A 170 -8.76 -7.45 8.22
C TYR A 170 -9.02 -8.89 8.68
N ASP A 171 -9.20 -9.77 7.71
CA ASP A 171 -9.28 -11.20 7.94
C ASP A 171 -7.85 -11.76 8.08
N MET A 172 -7.50 -12.16 9.30
CA MET A 172 -6.18 -12.75 9.58
C MET A 172 -5.99 -14.13 8.98
N LEU A 173 -7.06 -14.89 8.71
CA LEU A 173 -6.97 -16.23 8.13
C LEU A 173 -6.68 -16.16 6.63
N GLU A 174 -7.37 -15.27 5.93
CA GLU A 174 -7.22 -15.11 4.49
C GLU A 174 -6.14 -14.07 4.12
N GLY A 175 -5.68 -13.26 5.07
CA GLY A 175 -4.74 -12.16 4.84
C GLY A 175 -5.36 -11.05 3.99
N LYS A 176 -6.67 -10.79 4.13
CA LYS A 176 -7.42 -9.90 3.24
C LYS A 176 -8.17 -8.82 3.99
N HIS A 177 -8.21 -7.63 3.41
CA HIS A 177 -9.07 -6.55 3.89
C HIS A 177 -10.50 -6.77 3.42
N LYS A 178 -11.45 -6.54 4.33
CA LYS A 178 -12.88 -6.67 4.08
C LYS A 178 -13.57 -5.37 4.49
N VAL A 179 -14.53 -4.92 3.69
CA VAL A 179 -15.38 -3.77 4.02
C VAL A 179 -16.76 -4.30 4.31
N LEU A 180 -17.25 -4.02 5.51
CA LEU A 180 -18.60 -4.32 5.96
C LEU A 180 -19.45 -3.06 5.81
N SER A 181 -20.65 -3.21 5.27
CA SER A 181 -21.60 -2.10 5.14
C SER A 181 -22.98 -2.53 5.58
N ILE A 182 -23.64 -1.69 6.36
CA ILE A 182 -24.95 -1.96 6.96
C ILE A 182 -25.96 -0.91 6.51
N HIS A 183 -27.05 -1.37 5.90
CA HIS A 183 -28.09 -0.50 5.38
C HIS A 183 -28.92 0.08 6.53
N ARG A 184 -29.27 1.37 6.46
CA ARG A 184 -29.97 2.08 7.53
C ARG A 184 -31.31 1.45 7.90
N TYR A 185 -32.08 1.01 6.90
CA TYR A 185 -33.50 0.66 7.09
C TYR A 185 -33.74 -0.84 7.10
N SER A 186 -33.14 -1.57 6.16
CA SER A 186 -33.35 -3.03 6.06
C SER A 186 -32.43 -3.82 6.99
N LEU A 187 -31.43 -3.18 7.60
CA LEU A 187 -30.32 -3.83 8.31
C LEU A 187 -29.58 -4.87 7.45
N GLN A 188 -29.81 -4.87 6.13
CA GLN A 188 -29.10 -5.73 5.21
C GLN A 188 -27.62 -5.42 5.33
N THR A 189 -26.85 -6.48 5.54
CA THR A 189 -25.41 -6.37 5.70
C THR A 189 -24.74 -6.95 4.48
N GLN A 190 -23.78 -6.21 3.94
CA GLN A 190 -22.99 -6.63 2.79
C GLN A 190 -21.51 -6.54 3.12
N VAL A 191 -20.75 -7.44 2.53
CA VAL A 191 -19.29 -7.46 2.67
C VAL A 191 -18.65 -7.47 1.30
N LEU A 192 -17.58 -6.70 1.15
CA LEU A 192 -16.69 -6.71 0.00
C LEU A 192 -15.29 -7.10 0.45
N THR A 193 -14.62 -7.94 -0.34
CA THR A 193 -13.21 -8.28 -0.10
C THR A 193 -12.35 -7.48 -1.07
N PHE A 194 -11.43 -6.68 -0.53
CA PHE A 194 -10.57 -5.79 -1.32
C PHE A 194 -9.51 -6.62 -2.07
N GLY A 195 -9.32 -6.41 -3.37
CA GLY A 195 -8.38 -7.15 -4.21
C GLY A 195 -8.99 -7.83 -5.45
N ALA A 196 -8.59 -9.06 -5.77
CA ALA A 196 -8.75 -9.63 -7.12
C ALA A 196 -10.21 -9.81 -7.63
N GLN A 197 -11.21 -9.84 -6.75
CA GLN A 197 -12.63 -9.86 -7.11
C GLN A 197 -13.42 -9.00 -6.12
N GLU A 198 -13.55 -7.71 -6.45
CA GLU A 198 -14.23 -6.71 -5.61
C GLU A 198 -15.74 -6.70 -5.87
N SER A 199 -16.43 -7.78 -5.48
CA SER A 199 -17.89 -7.84 -5.54
C SER A 199 -18.49 -7.82 -4.14
N TRP A 200 -19.56 -7.06 -3.96
CA TRP A 200 -20.38 -7.10 -2.76
C TRP A 200 -21.16 -8.41 -2.68
N ARG A 201 -21.19 -9.01 -1.49
CA ARG A 201 -22.06 -10.14 -1.18
C ARG A 201 -22.85 -9.88 0.09
N THR A 202 -24.13 -10.24 0.07
CA THR A 202 -25.01 -10.13 1.23
C THR A 202 -24.70 -11.21 2.25
N ILE A 203 -24.66 -10.85 3.53
CA ILE A 203 -24.54 -11.79 4.65
C ILE A 203 -25.83 -11.78 5.47
N THR A 204 -26.33 -12.98 5.78
CA THR A 204 -27.62 -13.16 6.47
C THR A 204 -27.51 -13.16 7.99
N LYS A 205 -26.29 -13.31 8.52
CA LYS A 205 -25.98 -13.20 9.96
C LYS A 205 -24.74 -12.32 10.13
N PRO A 206 -24.91 -11.00 10.32
CA PRO A 206 -23.77 -10.16 10.63
C PRO A 206 -23.15 -10.64 11.96
N PRO A 207 -21.82 -10.65 12.11
CA PRO A 207 -21.20 -10.81 13.41
C PRO A 207 -21.64 -9.62 14.27
N MET A 208 -22.62 -9.83 15.16
CA MET A 208 -23.01 -8.82 16.11
C MET A 208 -21.88 -8.67 17.10
N HIS A 209 -21.21 -7.52 17.08
CA HIS A 209 -20.44 -7.10 18.24
C HIS A 209 -21.47 -6.84 19.35
N PRO A 210 -21.42 -7.53 20.50
CA PRO A 210 -22.27 -7.17 21.62
C PRO A 210 -21.94 -5.72 21.97
N TYR A 211 -22.97 -4.87 22.00
CA TYR A 211 -22.86 -3.54 22.58
C TYR A 211 -22.31 -3.72 24.00
N ASP A 212 -21.05 -3.34 24.23
CA ASP A 212 -20.54 -3.19 25.59
C ASP A 212 -21.17 -1.91 26.16
N SER A 213 -22.37 -2.08 26.69
CA SER A 213 -23.02 -1.09 27.55
C SER A 213 -22.27 -1.07 28.90
N ARG A 214 -21.14 -0.37 28.93
CA ARG A 214 -20.51 0.17 30.13
C ARG A 214 -20.35 1.67 29.87
N GLY A 215 -21.07 2.57 30.51
CA GLY A 215 -21.40 2.64 31.94
C GLY A 215 -20.77 3.94 32.44
#